data_AF-A0A3M1B0V3-F1
#
_entry.id   AF-A0A3M1B0V3-F1
#
_cell.length_a   1.000
_cell.length_b   1.000
_cell.length_c   1.000
_cell.angle_alpha   90.00
_cell.angle_beta   90.00
_cell.angle_gamma   90.00
#
_symmetry.space_group_name_H-M   'P 1'
#
loop_
_entity.id
_entity.type
_entity.pdbx_description
1 polymer ?
#
loop_
_entity_poly.entity_id
_entity_poly.type
_entity_poly.pdbx_seq_one_letter_code
_entity_poly.pdbx_strand_id
1 'polypeptide(L)'
;RFETHIGVYTVGADVGALLRVSTDDGATWNPFTVFPGLTTQERWSNNPEIIILDISSVAAGQANVKIQWQWEGNYEYMWSLDDIALYDADPTPSFSIELGDFFYAPASFAQPISQVGTDTMGFFADVSNVGASEVTNIVLKATINDADGNELFADSTIIPALAPGVTDSTFFLDNQFVPDMLAVGTYSINYSAYSMDNPDANPADNEDGDLFVVTENLYSKENGATIAYRPGGGPADYMVGNVYQTSNNWVDEYKATEVTFSAVKNAADGTLAGDQVNVVFLEMNEDELDADWGNFDDTQNFFTNPATILKSFVPHTWETDEQSAVESEMLIDFDLETPGVNLKPGNRYMVLCSYEGDNNVAFQAFSEEISYFQISTVIWDGGDNQWFLGGFGPEPAAFIRLGIDLV
;
A
#
# COMPACT_ATOMS: atom_id res chain seq x y z
N ARG A 1 11.63 17.55 -24.56
CA ARG A 1 10.90 16.50 -23.83
C ARG A 1 11.43 15.15 -24.28
N PHE A 2 11.59 14.20 -23.37
CA PHE A 2 11.75 12.79 -23.71
C PHE A 2 11.29 11.96 -22.51
N GLU A 3 10.89 10.73 -22.77
CA GLU A 3 10.56 9.75 -21.74
C GLU A 3 11.80 8.89 -21.47
N THR A 4 12.01 8.52 -20.22
CA THR A 4 13.23 7.83 -19.84
C THR A 4 13.03 6.97 -18.61
N HIS A 5 13.87 5.96 -18.46
CA HIS A 5 14.04 5.25 -17.20
C HIS A 5 15.53 4.96 -17.02
N ILE A 6 16.07 5.19 -15.83
CA ILE A 6 17.47 4.98 -15.51
C ILE A 6 17.61 4.22 -14.19
N GLY A 7 18.60 3.32 -14.16
CA GLY A 7 19.03 2.63 -12.95
C GLY A 7 20.52 2.81 -12.75
N VAL A 8 20.93 3.35 -11.61
CA VAL A 8 22.33 3.64 -11.27
C VAL A 8 22.85 2.80 -10.11
N TYR A 9 24.18 2.64 -10.05
CA TYR A 9 24.83 1.84 -9.00
C TYR A 9 26.07 2.53 -8.42
N THR A 10 27.08 2.85 -9.25
CA THR A 10 28.34 3.44 -8.78
C THR A 10 28.46 4.95 -8.99
N VAL A 11 27.86 5.46 -10.06
CA VAL A 11 27.83 6.89 -10.40
C VAL A 11 26.38 7.34 -10.40
N GLY A 12 26.07 8.42 -9.67
CA GLY A 12 24.74 9.02 -9.66
C GLY A 12 24.38 9.59 -11.04
N ALA A 13 23.10 9.56 -11.41
CA ALA A 13 22.64 10.13 -12.67
C ALA A 13 22.69 11.66 -12.67
N ASP A 14 22.68 12.29 -11.49
CA ASP A 14 22.87 13.72 -11.27
C ASP A 14 24.17 14.28 -11.89
N VAL A 15 25.20 13.45 -11.97
CA VAL A 15 26.47 13.78 -12.64
C VAL A 15 26.77 12.91 -13.86
N GLY A 16 26.28 11.66 -13.86
CA GLY A 16 26.60 10.65 -14.86
C GLY A 16 25.69 10.66 -16.09
N ALA A 17 24.48 11.21 -16.00
CA ALA A 17 23.53 11.25 -17.12
C ALA A 17 23.22 12.70 -17.53
N LEU A 18 23.81 13.11 -18.66
CA LEU A 18 23.79 14.48 -19.13
C LEU A 18 23.18 14.59 -20.52
N LEU A 19 22.41 15.64 -20.75
CA LEU A 19 22.08 16.12 -22.10
C LEU A 19 23.12 17.16 -22.49
N ARG A 20 23.85 16.96 -23.58
CA ARG A 20 24.86 17.89 -24.07
C ARG A 20 24.41 18.55 -25.37
N VAL A 21 24.65 19.85 -25.48
CA VAL A 21 24.26 20.66 -26.64
C VAL A 21 25.48 21.36 -27.23
N SER A 22 25.64 21.26 -28.56
CA SER A 22 26.71 21.89 -29.33
C SER A 22 26.16 22.72 -30.48
N THR A 23 26.76 23.88 -30.72
CA THR A 23 26.42 24.80 -31.82
C THR A 23 27.57 24.99 -32.82
N ASP A 24 28.66 24.24 -32.65
CA ASP A 24 29.90 24.32 -33.42
C ASP A 24 30.30 22.96 -34.01
N ASP A 25 29.29 22.22 -34.48
CA ASP A 25 29.42 20.91 -35.11
C ASP A 25 30.03 19.83 -34.20
N GLY A 26 29.95 19.99 -32.88
CA GLY A 26 30.41 19.04 -31.87
C GLY A 26 31.84 19.28 -31.39
N ALA A 27 32.44 20.43 -31.69
CA ALA A 27 33.76 20.80 -31.20
C ALA A 27 33.74 21.17 -29.70
N THR A 28 32.67 21.83 -29.24
CA THR A 28 32.40 22.12 -27.82
C THR A 28 30.99 21.69 -27.43
N TRP A 29 30.81 21.34 -26.16
CA TRP A 29 29.55 20.80 -25.62
C TRP A 29 29.19 21.48 -24.31
N ASN A 30 27.95 21.95 -24.20
CA ASN A 30 27.38 22.52 -22.98
C ASN A 30 26.46 21.48 -22.33
N PRO A 31 26.75 21.02 -21.09
CA PRO A 31 25.95 20.00 -20.43
C PRO A 31 24.73 20.58 -19.71
N PHE A 32 23.69 19.77 -19.65
CA PHE A 32 22.46 19.96 -18.88
C PHE A 32 22.23 18.67 -18.08
N THR A 33 22.02 18.78 -16.77
CA THR A 33 21.73 17.63 -15.91
C THR A 33 20.35 17.09 -16.23
N VAL A 34 20.23 15.77 -16.47
CA VAL A 34 18.94 15.14 -16.76
C VAL A 34 18.18 14.82 -15.48
N PHE A 35 18.85 14.24 -14.48
CA PHE A 35 18.21 13.76 -13.25
C PHE A 35 18.80 14.46 -12.01
N PRO A 36 18.41 15.72 -11.73
CA PRO A 36 18.93 16.42 -10.57
C PRO A 36 18.55 15.69 -9.28
N GLY A 37 19.54 15.22 -8.52
CA GLY A 37 19.33 14.55 -7.22
C GLY A 37 19.22 13.03 -7.25
N LEU A 38 19.19 12.39 -8.43
CA LEU A 38 19.22 10.93 -8.53
C LEU A 38 20.66 10.43 -8.36
N THR A 39 20.99 10.01 -7.14
CA THR A 39 22.34 9.60 -6.71
C THR A 39 22.47 8.08 -6.62
N THR A 40 23.54 7.55 -6.02
CA THR A 40 23.68 6.11 -5.76
C THR A 40 22.88 5.62 -4.55
N GLN A 41 22.28 6.54 -3.78
CA GLN A 41 21.34 6.24 -2.70
C GLN A 41 19.92 6.06 -3.26
N GLU A 42 19.50 6.98 -4.13
CA GLU A 42 18.24 6.91 -4.91
C GLU A 42 18.52 6.34 -6.30
N ARG A 43 18.47 5.01 -6.43
CA ARG A 43 19.07 4.30 -7.57
C ARG A 43 18.23 4.24 -8.84
N TRP A 44 16.96 4.58 -8.77
CA TRP A 44 16.03 4.41 -9.88
C TRP A 44 15.24 5.69 -10.10
N SER A 45 15.03 6.03 -11.37
CA SER A 45 13.99 7.01 -11.73
C SER A 45 12.62 6.34 -11.73
N ASN A 46 11.57 7.16 -11.84
CA ASN A 46 10.27 6.70 -12.30
C ASN A 46 10.37 6.01 -13.68
N ASN A 47 9.38 5.19 -14.00
CA ASN A 47 9.33 4.43 -15.25
C ASN A 47 7.92 4.49 -15.89
N PRO A 48 7.71 5.33 -16.93
CA PRO A 48 8.65 6.32 -17.46
C PRO A 48 8.75 7.57 -16.58
N GLU A 49 9.91 8.19 -16.54
CA GLU A 49 10.08 9.59 -16.12
C GLU A 49 10.00 10.51 -17.35
N ILE A 50 9.22 11.59 -17.26
CA ILE A 50 9.10 12.59 -18.33
C ILE A 50 10.06 13.73 -18.04
N ILE A 51 11.08 13.90 -18.89
CA ILE A 51 12.07 14.98 -18.75
C ILE A 51 11.79 16.12 -19.73
N ILE A 52 11.66 17.34 -19.20
CA ILE A 52 11.64 18.59 -19.96
C ILE A 52 12.84 19.45 -19.55
N LEU A 53 13.79 19.64 -20.48
CA LEU A 53 14.97 20.48 -20.26
C LEU A 53 14.92 21.72 -21.14
N ASP A 54 15.06 22.89 -20.52
CA ASP A 54 15.27 24.14 -21.25
C ASP A 54 16.73 24.26 -21.71
N ILE A 55 16.95 24.07 -23.01
CA ILE A 55 18.25 24.23 -23.67
C ILE A 55 18.39 25.56 -24.41
N SER A 56 17.44 26.49 -24.27
CA SER A 56 17.36 27.73 -25.04
C SER A 56 18.58 28.63 -24.86
N SER A 57 19.20 28.60 -23.67
CA SER A 57 20.43 29.35 -23.36
C SER A 57 21.59 29.05 -24.32
N VAL A 58 21.59 27.88 -24.97
CA VAL A 58 22.60 27.45 -25.94
C VAL A 58 22.00 27.31 -27.35
N ALA A 59 20.82 26.69 -27.47
CA ALA A 59 20.26 26.29 -28.75
C ALA A 59 19.41 27.38 -29.45
N ALA A 60 18.87 28.35 -28.70
CA ALA A 60 17.90 29.29 -29.27
C ALA A 60 18.52 30.16 -30.39
N GLY A 61 17.82 30.22 -31.53
CA GLY A 61 18.24 31.01 -32.69
C GLY A 61 19.47 30.48 -33.43
N GLN A 62 20.02 29.32 -33.05
CA GLN A 62 21.18 28.73 -33.71
C GLN A 62 20.77 27.89 -34.92
N ALA A 63 21.48 28.06 -36.03
CA ALA A 63 21.15 27.37 -37.29
C ALA A 63 21.61 25.90 -37.31
N ASN A 64 22.63 25.56 -36.52
CA ASN A 64 23.17 24.20 -36.41
C ASN A 64 23.27 23.85 -34.93
N VAL A 65 22.49 22.86 -34.50
CA VAL A 65 22.48 22.35 -33.12
C VAL A 65 22.66 20.83 -33.16
N LYS A 66 23.59 20.31 -32.38
CA LYS A 66 23.70 18.88 -32.08
C LYS A 66 23.33 18.64 -30.63
N ILE A 67 22.52 17.61 -30.40
CA ILE A 67 22.09 17.16 -29.08
C ILE A 67 22.66 15.77 -28.86
N GLN A 68 23.19 15.51 -27.67
CA GLN A 68 23.79 14.23 -27.32
C GLN A 68 23.44 13.88 -25.88
N TRP A 69 22.84 12.71 -25.67
CA TRP A 69 22.76 12.08 -24.36
C TRP A 69 24.11 11.43 -24.05
N GLN A 70 24.73 11.83 -22.95
CA GLN A 70 25.97 11.25 -22.45
C GLN A 70 25.66 10.50 -21.16
N TRP A 71 26.10 9.25 -21.13
CA TRP A 71 26.12 8.47 -19.90
C TRP A 71 27.56 8.13 -19.52
N GLU A 72 27.92 8.40 -18.28
CA GLU A 72 29.13 7.94 -17.65
C GLU A 72 28.78 6.86 -16.64
N GLY A 73 29.28 5.65 -16.90
CA GLY A 73 29.03 4.50 -16.06
C GLY A 73 30.21 3.53 -16.00
N ASN A 74 30.23 2.72 -14.96
CA ASN A 74 31.07 1.57 -14.70
C ASN A 74 30.23 0.29 -14.50
N TYR A 75 29.27 0.29 -13.57
CA TYR A 75 28.44 -0.88 -13.19
C TYR A 75 26.93 -0.55 -13.07
N GLU A 76 26.47 0.50 -13.72
CA GLU A 76 25.09 0.96 -13.68
C GLU A 76 24.20 -0.01 -14.46
N TYR A 77 22.92 -0.02 -14.10
CA TYR A 77 22.00 -1.03 -14.58
C TYR A 77 21.60 -0.77 -16.02
N MET A 78 21.05 0.42 -16.31
CA MET A 78 20.54 0.78 -17.63
C MET A 78 20.22 2.27 -17.73
N TRP A 79 20.14 2.78 -18.96
CA TRP A 79 19.44 4.02 -19.28
C TRP A 79 18.68 3.86 -20.59
N SER A 80 17.36 4.00 -20.52
CA SER A 80 16.44 3.93 -21.66
C SER A 80 15.93 5.32 -22.02
N LEU A 81 15.80 5.59 -23.31
CA LEU A 81 15.29 6.85 -23.86
C LEU A 81 14.19 6.53 -24.87
N ASP A 82 13.08 7.26 -24.79
CA ASP A 82 11.97 7.16 -25.74
C ASP A 82 11.33 8.53 -26.00
N ASP A 83 10.51 8.61 -27.05
CA ASP A 83 9.67 9.78 -27.39
C ASP A 83 10.38 11.15 -27.33
N ILE A 84 11.59 11.19 -27.90
CA ILE A 84 12.41 12.40 -27.97
C ILE A 84 11.74 13.44 -28.87
N ALA A 85 11.39 14.57 -28.27
CA ALA A 85 10.79 15.70 -28.96
C ALA A 85 11.47 17.04 -28.58
N LEU A 86 11.69 17.87 -29.60
CA LEU A 86 12.21 19.23 -29.48
C LEU A 86 11.11 20.22 -29.81
N TYR A 87 11.00 21.27 -29.00
CA TYR A 87 9.97 22.29 -29.11
C TYR A 87 10.64 23.67 -29.20
N ASP A 88 9.92 24.64 -29.76
CA ASP A 88 10.32 26.04 -29.84
C ASP A 88 9.92 26.86 -28.59
N ALA A 89 9.16 26.25 -27.69
CA ALA A 89 8.80 26.76 -26.36
C ALA A 89 8.69 25.59 -25.36
N ASP A 90 8.51 25.89 -24.08
CA ASP A 90 8.20 24.89 -23.05
C ASP A 90 6.91 24.14 -23.41
N PRO A 91 6.94 22.81 -23.59
CA PRO A 91 5.77 22.02 -23.96
C PRO A 91 4.87 21.67 -22.78
N THR A 92 5.23 22.06 -21.54
CA THR A 92 4.40 21.81 -20.35
C THR A 92 3.03 22.47 -20.53
N PRO A 93 1.91 21.73 -20.40
CA PRO A 93 0.59 22.31 -20.52
C PRO A 93 0.36 23.43 -19.50
N SER A 94 -0.43 24.44 -19.85
CA SER A 94 -0.70 25.54 -18.91
C SER A 94 -1.42 25.08 -17.65
N PHE A 95 -2.41 24.20 -17.80
CA PHE A 95 -3.21 23.69 -16.69
C PHE A 95 -3.19 22.17 -16.76
N SER A 96 -2.65 21.55 -15.71
CA SER A 96 -2.60 20.10 -15.54
C SER A 96 -2.50 19.85 -14.04
N ILE A 97 -3.51 19.19 -13.48
CA ILE A 97 -3.49 18.63 -12.15
C ILE A 97 -3.40 17.12 -12.26
N GLU A 98 -2.92 16.50 -11.19
CA GLU A 98 -2.77 15.06 -11.06
C GLU A 98 -3.27 14.67 -9.68
N LEU A 99 -4.00 13.57 -9.61
CA LEU A 99 -4.37 12.93 -8.36
C LEU A 99 -3.21 12.02 -7.93
N GLY A 100 -2.68 12.25 -6.73
CA GLY A 100 -1.64 11.42 -6.12
C GLY A 100 -2.22 10.35 -5.20
N ASP A 101 -1.46 9.97 -4.17
CA ASP A 101 -1.88 8.99 -3.17
C ASP A 101 -3.23 9.36 -2.53
N PHE A 102 -4.07 8.36 -2.30
CA PHE A 102 -5.35 8.52 -1.63
C PHE A 102 -5.45 7.62 -0.40
N PHE A 103 -6.32 8.02 0.53
CA PHE A 103 -6.58 7.22 1.72
C PHE A 103 -7.57 6.09 1.44
N TYR A 104 -7.12 4.85 1.62
CA TYR A 104 -7.99 3.68 1.70
C TYR A 104 -8.73 3.69 3.05
N ALA A 105 -9.97 4.18 3.02
CA ALA A 105 -10.75 4.44 4.22
C ALA A 105 -11.27 3.18 4.98
N PRO A 106 -11.63 2.06 4.32
CA PRO A 106 -12.12 0.87 5.01
C PRO A 106 -11.07 0.28 5.94
N ALA A 107 -11.50 -0.20 7.11
CA ALA A 107 -10.63 -0.87 8.05
C ALA A 107 -10.05 -2.17 7.47
N SER A 108 -10.75 -2.81 6.53
CA SER A 108 -10.35 -4.06 5.89
C SER A 108 -10.97 -4.18 4.50
N PHE A 109 -10.26 -4.83 3.57
CA PHE A 109 -10.79 -5.17 2.25
C PHE A 109 -12.14 -5.89 2.31
N ALA A 110 -12.25 -6.90 3.17
CA ALA A 110 -13.49 -7.63 3.39
C ALA A 110 -13.90 -7.54 4.85
N GLN A 111 -15.18 -7.21 5.10
CA GLN A 111 -15.77 -7.19 6.43
C GLN A 111 -17.15 -7.85 6.41
N PRO A 112 -17.54 -8.59 7.46
CA PRO A 112 -18.87 -9.16 7.54
C PRO A 112 -19.96 -8.08 7.66
N ILE A 113 -21.15 -8.36 7.14
CA ILE A 113 -22.30 -7.44 7.19
C ILE A 113 -22.73 -7.10 8.62
N SER A 114 -22.52 -8.01 9.56
CA SER A 114 -22.77 -7.77 11.00
C SER A 114 -21.78 -6.80 11.65
N GLN A 115 -20.76 -6.38 10.90
CA GLN A 115 -19.57 -5.71 11.41
C GLN A 115 -19.30 -4.38 10.74
N VAL A 116 -19.55 -4.31 9.44
CA VAL A 116 -19.18 -3.15 8.63
C VAL A 116 -19.85 -1.86 9.12
N GLY A 117 -21.07 -1.92 9.65
CA GLY A 117 -21.90 -0.73 9.95
C GLY A 117 -21.35 0.28 10.97
N THR A 118 -20.19 0.02 11.59
CA THR A 118 -19.49 0.98 12.45
C THR A 118 -18.11 1.39 11.96
N ASP A 119 -17.68 0.87 10.81
CA ASP A 119 -16.46 1.27 10.14
C ASP A 119 -16.68 2.62 9.44
N THR A 120 -16.55 3.71 10.19
CA THR A 120 -16.83 5.06 9.69
C THR A 120 -15.65 5.56 8.88
N MET A 121 -15.91 5.83 7.59
CA MET A 121 -14.88 6.14 6.59
C MET A 121 -14.74 7.66 6.42
N GLY A 122 -13.52 8.17 6.61
CA GLY A 122 -13.12 9.54 6.24
C GLY A 122 -12.26 9.52 4.98
N PHE A 123 -12.18 10.64 4.26
CA PHE A 123 -11.55 10.69 2.94
C PHE A 123 -10.53 11.81 2.83
N PHE A 124 -9.38 11.50 2.23
CA PHE A 124 -8.38 12.48 1.81
C PHE A 124 -7.56 11.92 0.64
N ALA A 125 -7.01 12.82 -0.16
CA ALA A 125 -6.08 12.47 -1.23
C ALA A 125 -5.13 13.62 -1.49
N ASP A 126 -4.02 13.30 -2.16
CA ASP A 126 -3.03 14.25 -2.61
C ASP A 126 -3.39 14.80 -3.99
N VAL A 127 -3.19 16.10 -4.17
CA VAL A 127 -3.40 16.77 -5.46
C VAL A 127 -2.17 17.60 -5.81
N SER A 128 -1.66 17.39 -7.02
CA SER A 128 -0.49 18.07 -7.57
C SER A 128 -0.90 19.02 -8.70
N ASN A 129 -0.13 20.10 -8.91
CA ASN A 129 -0.20 20.91 -10.13
C ASN A 129 1.07 20.71 -10.96
N VAL A 130 0.95 19.81 -11.93
CA VAL A 130 2.01 19.44 -12.89
C VAL A 130 2.01 20.33 -14.14
N GLY A 131 1.12 21.33 -14.19
CA GLY A 131 1.07 22.35 -15.24
C GLY A 131 2.01 23.53 -14.99
N ALA A 132 2.10 24.41 -16.00
CA ALA A 132 2.95 25.60 -15.99
C ALA A 132 2.28 26.86 -15.42
N SER A 133 0.99 26.82 -15.09
CA SER A 133 0.21 27.94 -14.55
C SER A 133 -0.52 27.56 -13.28
N GLU A 134 -0.88 28.57 -12.47
CA GLU A 134 -1.74 28.37 -11.31
C GLU A 134 -3.12 27.85 -11.76
N VAL A 135 -3.59 26.78 -11.12
CA VAL A 135 -4.93 26.21 -11.35
C VAL A 135 -5.82 26.63 -10.18
N THR A 136 -7.01 27.14 -10.47
CA THR A 136 -7.95 27.63 -9.44
C THR A 136 -9.22 26.80 -9.37
N ASN A 137 -9.93 26.91 -8.25
CA ASN A 137 -11.24 26.28 -8.03
C ASN A 137 -11.25 24.79 -8.40
N ILE A 138 -10.27 24.06 -7.85
CA ILE A 138 -10.13 22.61 -8.03
C ILE A 138 -11.09 21.93 -7.07
N VAL A 139 -11.88 21.00 -7.57
CA VAL A 139 -12.75 20.14 -6.80
C VAL A 139 -12.03 18.82 -6.60
N LEU A 140 -11.77 18.46 -5.35
CA LEU A 140 -11.43 17.08 -4.98
C LEU A 140 -12.72 16.41 -4.49
N LYS A 141 -13.09 15.30 -5.11
CA LYS A 141 -14.33 14.55 -4.83
C LYS A 141 -14.01 13.10 -4.49
N ALA A 142 -14.64 12.56 -3.44
CA ALA A 142 -14.66 11.14 -3.15
C ALA A 142 -16.09 10.59 -3.30
N THR A 143 -16.23 9.34 -3.76
CA THR A 143 -17.51 8.65 -3.89
C THR A 143 -17.42 7.21 -3.40
N ILE A 144 -18.53 6.71 -2.87
CA ILE A 144 -18.76 5.28 -2.64
C ILE A 144 -19.82 4.82 -3.63
N ASN A 145 -19.50 3.81 -4.42
CA ASN A 145 -20.43 3.24 -5.40
C ASN A 145 -20.70 1.76 -5.13
N ASP A 146 -21.90 1.30 -5.44
CA ASP A 146 -22.22 -0.13 -5.47
C ASP A 146 -21.63 -0.83 -6.72
N ALA A 147 -21.81 -2.15 -6.80
CA ALA A 147 -21.31 -2.96 -7.91
C ALA A 147 -21.92 -2.60 -9.29
N ASP A 148 -23.09 -1.95 -9.31
CA ASP A 148 -23.73 -1.49 -10.55
C ASP A 148 -23.28 -0.06 -10.93
N GLY A 149 -22.42 0.57 -10.13
CA GLY A 149 -21.92 1.92 -10.31
C GLY A 149 -22.86 3.01 -9.79
N ASN A 150 -23.85 2.67 -8.96
CA ASN A 150 -24.71 3.68 -8.34
C ASN A 150 -23.99 4.34 -7.17
N GLU A 151 -23.99 5.68 -7.17
CA GLU A 151 -23.43 6.49 -6.09
C GLU A 151 -24.29 6.36 -4.82
N LEU A 152 -23.69 5.82 -3.75
CA LEU A 152 -24.28 5.68 -2.42
C LEU A 152 -23.89 6.85 -1.52
N PHE A 153 -22.71 7.42 -1.75
CA PHE A 153 -22.17 8.56 -1.04
C PHE A 153 -21.27 9.38 -1.96
N ALA A 154 -21.28 10.69 -1.73
CA ALA A 154 -20.31 11.60 -2.31
C ALA A 154 -20.00 12.72 -1.33
N ASP A 155 -18.72 13.10 -1.30
CA ASP A 155 -18.29 14.34 -0.68
C ASP A 155 -17.28 15.06 -1.58
N SER A 156 -17.13 16.36 -1.38
CA SER A 156 -16.12 17.13 -2.12
C SER A 156 -15.68 18.37 -1.35
N THR A 157 -14.44 18.78 -1.60
CA THR A 157 -13.90 20.07 -1.14
C THR A 157 -13.40 20.90 -2.31
N ILE A 158 -13.32 22.22 -2.12
CA ILE A 158 -12.78 23.16 -3.11
C ILE A 158 -11.42 23.64 -2.65
N ILE A 159 -10.39 23.35 -3.44
CA ILE A 159 -9.04 23.89 -3.30
C ILE A 159 -9.01 25.21 -4.08
N PRO A 160 -8.82 26.37 -3.42
CA PRO A 160 -8.96 27.67 -4.08
C PRO A 160 -7.97 27.88 -5.22
N ALA A 161 -6.71 27.49 -5.00
CA ALA A 161 -5.63 27.61 -5.98
C ALA A 161 -4.48 26.65 -5.65
N LEU A 162 -3.83 26.10 -6.67
CA LEU A 162 -2.54 25.42 -6.60
C LEU A 162 -1.56 26.11 -7.56
N ALA A 163 -0.45 26.61 -7.02
CA ALA A 163 0.64 27.17 -7.80
C ALA A 163 1.35 26.07 -8.61
N PRO A 164 1.95 26.39 -9.77
CA PRO A 164 2.67 25.40 -10.58
C PRO A 164 3.86 24.82 -9.80
N GLY A 165 4.06 23.50 -9.92
CA GLY A 165 5.13 22.77 -9.24
C GLY A 165 4.87 22.44 -7.76
N VAL A 166 3.66 22.71 -7.25
CA VAL A 166 3.20 22.14 -5.97
C VAL A 166 2.87 20.66 -6.21
N THR A 167 3.54 19.78 -5.49
CA THR A 167 3.34 18.32 -5.55
C THR A 167 2.84 17.79 -4.21
N ASP A 168 2.11 16.67 -4.24
CA ASP A 168 1.69 15.83 -3.10
C ASP A 168 1.10 16.63 -1.94
N SER A 169 0.18 17.55 -2.26
CA SER A 169 -0.52 18.33 -1.25
C SER A 169 -1.78 17.60 -0.81
N THR A 170 -1.81 17.16 0.44
CA THR A 170 -2.94 16.42 1.01
C THR A 170 -4.13 17.33 1.33
N PHE A 171 -5.32 16.94 0.86
CA PHE A 171 -6.58 17.62 1.14
C PHE A 171 -7.60 16.67 1.76
N PHE A 172 -8.23 17.12 2.85
CA PHE A 172 -9.25 16.37 3.58
C PHE A 172 -10.65 16.77 3.12
N LEU A 173 -11.55 15.79 3.08
CA LEU A 173 -12.97 15.99 2.89
C LEU A 173 -13.68 16.07 4.25
N ASP A 174 -14.74 16.86 4.34
CA ASP A 174 -15.35 17.25 5.62
C ASP A 174 -16.31 16.17 6.15
N ASN A 175 -16.95 15.42 5.27
CA ASN A 175 -17.97 14.44 5.61
C ASN A 175 -17.41 13.02 5.64
N GLN A 176 -18.05 12.17 6.43
CA GLN A 176 -17.72 10.77 6.58
C GLN A 176 -18.85 9.88 6.05
N PHE A 177 -18.51 8.68 5.61
CA PHE A 177 -19.47 7.66 5.22
C PHE A 177 -19.61 6.62 6.33
N VAL A 178 -20.84 6.34 6.73
CA VAL A 178 -21.18 5.26 7.67
C VAL A 178 -21.86 4.14 6.86
N PRO A 179 -21.25 2.95 6.75
CA PRO A 179 -21.75 1.87 5.90
C PRO A 179 -22.85 1.01 6.57
N ASP A 180 -23.71 1.61 7.39
CA ASP A 180 -24.76 0.90 8.17
C ASP A 180 -25.92 0.38 7.32
N MET A 181 -26.01 0.81 6.06
CA MET A 181 -27.06 0.43 5.11
C MET A 181 -26.58 -0.55 4.02
N LEU A 182 -25.32 -0.99 4.05
CA LEU A 182 -24.77 -1.86 3.01
C LEU A 182 -25.30 -3.29 3.11
N ALA A 183 -25.54 -3.90 1.96
CA ALA A 183 -25.79 -5.33 1.83
C ALA A 183 -24.49 -6.08 1.48
N VAL A 184 -24.52 -7.41 1.56
CA VAL A 184 -23.41 -8.25 1.06
C VAL A 184 -23.19 -7.97 -0.42
N GLY A 185 -21.94 -7.68 -0.78
CA GLY A 185 -21.59 -7.25 -2.13
C GLY A 185 -20.25 -6.53 -2.19
N THR A 186 -19.86 -6.18 -3.41
CA THR A 186 -18.64 -5.40 -3.70
C THR A 186 -19.01 -3.94 -3.89
N TYR A 187 -18.16 -3.07 -3.38
CA TYR A 187 -18.28 -1.62 -3.44
C TYR A 187 -16.94 -1.02 -3.87
N SER A 188 -16.97 0.21 -4.37
CA SER A 188 -15.76 0.95 -4.74
C SER A 188 -15.70 2.28 -4.02
N ILE A 189 -14.47 2.71 -3.72
CA ILE A 189 -14.12 4.05 -3.27
C ILE A 189 -13.37 4.71 -4.40
N ASN A 190 -13.85 5.85 -4.88
CA ASN A 190 -13.25 6.52 -6.03
C ASN A 190 -13.01 7.98 -5.68
N TYR A 191 -11.81 8.44 -5.97
CA TYR A 191 -11.36 9.82 -5.86
C TYR A 191 -11.25 10.42 -7.25
N SER A 192 -11.56 11.71 -7.36
CA SER A 192 -11.39 12.47 -8.60
C SER A 192 -11.05 13.92 -8.31
N ALA A 193 -10.20 14.52 -9.14
CA ALA A 193 -9.83 15.92 -9.07
C ALA A 193 -10.11 16.64 -10.40
N TYR A 194 -10.72 17.82 -10.38
CA TYR A 194 -10.92 18.62 -11.59
C TYR A 194 -11.04 20.11 -11.28
N SER A 195 -10.55 20.99 -12.16
CA SER A 195 -10.79 22.43 -12.04
C SER A 195 -12.13 22.84 -12.68
N MET A 196 -12.86 23.74 -12.03
CA MET A 196 -14.06 24.36 -12.59
C MET A 196 -13.75 25.49 -13.60
N ASP A 197 -12.55 26.05 -13.54
CA ASP A 197 -12.16 27.22 -14.35
C ASP A 197 -11.29 26.83 -15.55
N ASN A 198 -10.50 25.77 -15.40
CA ASN A 198 -9.43 25.40 -16.32
C ASN A 198 -9.63 23.96 -16.79
N PRO A 199 -9.75 23.71 -18.11
CA PRO A 199 -9.74 22.34 -18.60
C PRO A 199 -8.37 21.71 -18.35
N ASP A 200 -8.37 20.50 -17.82
CA ASP A 200 -7.17 19.73 -17.58
C ASP A 200 -6.57 19.19 -18.88
N ALA A 201 -5.24 19.18 -18.98
CA ALA A 201 -4.52 18.70 -20.16
C ALA A 201 -4.41 17.17 -20.24
N ASN A 202 -4.44 16.48 -19.10
CA ASN A 202 -4.44 15.02 -19.00
C ASN A 202 -5.51 14.53 -18.02
N PRO A 203 -6.83 14.60 -18.33
CA PRO A 203 -7.87 14.18 -17.38
C PRO A 203 -7.83 12.71 -16.92
N ALA A 204 -6.97 11.87 -17.51
CA ALA A 204 -6.87 10.45 -17.18
C ALA A 204 -6.05 10.15 -15.91
N ASP A 205 -5.22 11.09 -15.44
CA ASP A 205 -4.44 10.98 -14.19
C ASP A 205 -5.13 11.65 -13.00
N ASN A 206 -6.42 11.96 -13.16
CA ASN A 206 -7.21 12.73 -12.23
C ASN A 206 -8.28 11.90 -11.52
N GLU A 207 -8.23 10.57 -11.67
CA GLU A 207 -9.16 9.62 -11.07
C GLU A 207 -8.37 8.39 -10.60
N ASP A 208 -8.64 7.95 -9.37
CA ASP A 208 -8.10 6.70 -8.82
C ASP A 208 -9.06 6.15 -7.75
N GLY A 209 -8.87 4.90 -7.35
CA GLY A 209 -9.74 4.26 -6.38
C GLY A 209 -9.46 2.79 -6.14
N ASP A 210 -10.24 2.21 -5.24
CA ASP A 210 -10.07 0.81 -4.82
C ASP A 210 -11.41 0.18 -4.45
N LEU A 211 -11.39 -1.12 -4.21
CA LEU A 211 -12.55 -1.94 -3.87
C LEU A 211 -12.57 -2.32 -2.40
N PHE A 212 -13.77 -2.56 -1.89
CA PHE A 212 -13.99 -3.28 -0.64
C PHE A 212 -15.23 -4.15 -0.74
N VAL A 213 -15.36 -5.10 0.17
CA VAL A 213 -16.36 -6.17 0.12
C VAL A 213 -17.06 -6.29 1.46
N VAL A 214 -18.39 -6.23 1.43
CA VAL A 214 -19.22 -6.68 2.54
C VAL A 214 -19.49 -8.16 2.33
N THR A 215 -19.02 -8.99 3.25
CA THR A 215 -19.20 -10.44 3.24
C THR A 215 -20.31 -10.87 4.19
N GLU A 216 -20.72 -12.14 4.14
CA GLU A 216 -21.63 -12.68 5.15
C GLU A 216 -20.94 -12.77 6.52
N ASN A 217 -19.71 -13.30 6.55
CA ASN A 217 -19.10 -13.77 7.80
C ASN A 217 -17.55 -13.83 7.79
N LEU A 218 -16.89 -13.14 6.86
CA LEU A 218 -15.43 -13.18 6.67
C LEU A 218 -14.77 -11.80 6.76
N TYR A 219 -13.72 -11.68 7.56
CA TYR A 219 -12.78 -10.59 7.49
C TYR A 219 -11.55 -10.95 6.63
N SER A 220 -11.09 -9.99 5.81
CA SER A 220 -9.83 -10.08 5.07
C SER A 220 -9.21 -8.70 4.90
N LYS A 221 -7.89 -8.59 5.02
CA LYS A 221 -7.14 -7.38 4.62
C LYS A 221 -6.79 -7.35 3.13
N GLU A 222 -6.96 -8.46 2.42
CA GLU A 222 -6.47 -8.62 1.05
C GLU A 222 -7.45 -9.37 0.13
N ASN A 223 -7.21 -9.27 -1.19
CA ASN A 223 -8.01 -9.85 -2.26
C ASN A 223 -7.29 -10.94 -3.08
N GLY A 224 -6.36 -11.64 -2.47
CA GLY A 224 -5.51 -12.64 -3.10
C GLY A 224 -4.05 -12.37 -2.80
N ALA A 225 -3.28 -13.44 -2.62
CA ALA A 225 -1.83 -13.33 -2.49
C ALA A 225 -1.18 -12.93 -3.83
N THR A 226 -0.37 -11.89 -3.82
CA THR A 226 0.45 -11.44 -4.95
C THR A 226 1.94 -11.70 -4.73
N ILE A 227 2.36 -11.83 -3.47
CA ILE A 227 3.76 -11.99 -3.06
C ILE A 227 3.87 -12.78 -1.73
N ALA A 228 5.09 -13.09 -1.28
CA ALA A 228 5.32 -13.75 0.00
C ALA A 228 6.58 -13.21 0.68
N TYR A 229 6.50 -13.00 2.00
CA TYR A 229 7.55 -12.39 2.81
C TYR A 229 7.86 -13.18 4.08
N ARG A 230 9.07 -12.94 4.60
CA ARG A 230 9.50 -13.24 5.97
C ARG A 230 10.56 -12.22 6.39
N PRO A 231 10.81 -12.01 7.68
CA PRO A 231 11.88 -11.14 8.13
C PRO A 231 13.26 -11.51 7.57
N GLY A 232 14.11 -10.50 7.35
CA GLY A 232 15.48 -10.68 6.87
C GLY A 232 16.44 -11.14 7.97
N GLY A 233 17.69 -11.52 7.62
CA GLY A 233 18.76 -11.72 8.61
C GLY A 233 19.05 -13.16 9.05
N GLY A 234 18.28 -14.15 8.61
CA GLY A 234 18.50 -15.58 8.89
C GLY A 234 17.31 -16.23 9.59
N PRO A 235 17.32 -17.56 9.81
CA PRO A 235 16.18 -18.26 10.39
C PRO A 235 16.09 -17.95 11.89
N ALA A 236 15.43 -16.85 12.22
CA ALA A 236 14.85 -16.62 13.54
C ALA A 236 13.35 -16.91 13.47
N ASP A 237 12.78 -17.29 14.61
CA ASP A 237 11.34 -17.50 14.74
C ASP A 237 10.63 -16.18 14.47
N TYR A 238 9.51 -16.22 13.75
CA TYR A 238 8.77 -15.01 13.44
C TYR A 238 7.27 -15.28 13.47
N MET A 239 6.52 -14.21 13.69
CA MET A 239 5.06 -14.24 13.64
C MET A 239 4.59 -13.13 12.73
N VAL A 240 3.48 -13.36 12.04
CA VAL A 240 2.85 -12.38 11.18
C VAL A 240 1.35 -12.54 11.28
N GLY A 241 0.62 -11.44 11.23
CA GLY A 241 -0.82 -11.49 11.38
C GLY A 241 -1.52 -10.21 11.01
N ASN A 242 -2.84 -10.28 11.03
CA ASN A 242 -3.71 -9.14 10.80
C ASN A 242 -4.45 -8.74 12.08
N VAL A 243 -4.71 -7.44 12.22
CA VAL A 243 -5.57 -6.87 13.26
C VAL A 243 -6.97 -6.66 12.69
N TYR A 244 -7.97 -7.27 13.35
CA TYR A 244 -9.37 -7.07 13.04
C TYR A 244 -10.09 -6.45 14.23
N GLN A 245 -10.99 -5.49 13.94
CA GLN A 245 -11.84 -4.87 14.94
C GLN A 245 -13.29 -5.27 14.69
N THR A 246 -13.95 -5.60 15.80
CA THR A 246 -15.36 -5.94 15.85
C THR A 246 -16.21 -4.69 16.02
N SER A 247 -17.43 -4.69 15.48
CA SER A 247 -18.35 -3.56 15.68
C SER A 247 -18.76 -3.42 17.15
N ASN A 248 -18.88 -2.17 17.61
CA ASN A 248 -19.39 -1.85 18.94
C ASN A 248 -20.93 -1.92 19.02
N ASN A 249 -21.62 -2.00 17.87
CA ASN A 249 -23.07 -2.01 17.76
C ASN A 249 -23.61 -3.40 17.41
N TRP A 250 -23.17 -4.43 18.15
CA TRP A 250 -23.66 -5.79 17.95
C TRP A 250 -24.98 -6.04 18.69
N VAL A 251 -25.94 -6.61 17.96
CA VAL A 251 -27.22 -7.07 18.51
C VAL A 251 -27.13 -8.54 18.95
N ASP A 252 -26.33 -9.33 18.22
CA ASP A 252 -26.17 -10.76 18.43
C ASP A 252 -24.75 -11.10 18.94
N GLU A 253 -24.61 -12.26 19.57
CA GLU A 253 -23.32 -12.79 20.01
C GLU A 253 -22.64 -13.53 18.85
N TYR A 254 -21.37 -13.22 18.62
CA TYR A 254 -20.54 -13.84 17.58
C TYR A 254 -19.34 -14.55 18.20
N LYS A 255 -18.83 -15.55 17.47
CA LYS A 255 -17.57 -16.20 17.74
C LYS A 255 -16.68 -16.20 16.50
N ALA A 256 -15.38 -16.09 16.69
CA ALA A 256 -14.39 -16.43 15.68
C ALA A 256 -14.35 -17.95 15.53
N THR A 257 -14.39 -18.43 14.29
CA THR A 257 -14.57 -19.86 13.98
C THR A 257 -13.38 -20.47 13.28
N GLU A 258 -12.86 -19.79 12.27
CA GLU A 258 -11.83 -20.33 11.38
C GLU A 258 -10.84 -19.24 10.98
N VAL A 259 -9.58 -19.63 10.78
CA VAL A 259 -8.56 -18.78 10.18
C VAL A 259 -8.10 -19.43 8.89
N THR A 260 -8.18 -18.68 7.78
CA THR A 260 -7.62 -19.10 6.48
C THR A 260 -6.30 -18.37 6.26
N PHE A 261 -5.25 -19.10 5.92
CA PHE A 261 -3.90 -18.55 5.76
C PHE A 261 -3.17 -19.22 4.59
N SER A 262 -2.09 -18.59 4.14
CA SER A 262 -1.29 -19.12 3.04
C SER A 262 0.20 -18.92 3.26
N ALA A 263 0.99 -19.92 2.87
CA ALA A 263 2.44 -19.89 2.91
C ALA A 263 3.04 -20.39 1.60
N VAL A 264 4.29 -20.02 1.37
CA VAL A 264 5.10 -20.37 0.19
C VAL A 264 6.51 -20.74 0.64
N LYS A 265 7.17 -21.66 -0.06
CA LYS A 265 8.60 -21.94 0.07
C LYS A 265 9.33 -21.68 -1.22
N ASN A 266 10.63 -21.35 -1.12
CA ASN A 266 11.47 -21.35 -2.30
C ASN A 266 11.63 -22.77 -2.82
N ALA A 267 11.77 -22.90 -4.14
CA ALA A 267 12.01 -24.20 -4.78
C ALA A 267 13.22 -24.96 -4.21
N ALA A 268 14.24 -24.24 -3.71
CA ALA A 268 15.42 -24.85 -3.08
C ALA A 268 15.13 -25.48 -1.71
N ASP A 269 14.09 -25.01 -1.01
CA ASP A 269 13.71 -25.43 0.34
C ASP A 269 12.68 -26.59 0.31
N GLY A 270 12.24 -27.01 -0.88
CA GLY A 270 11.30 -28.13 -1.07
C GLY A 270 9.83 -27.73 -0.98
N THR A 271 8.98 -28.71 -0.71
CA THR A 271 7.53 -28.53 -0.54
C THR A 271 7.20 -28.12 0.89
N LEU A 272 5.96 -27.73 1.16
CA LEU A 272 5.48 -27.46 2.52
C LEU A 272 5.24 -28.74 3.33
N ALA A 273 5.12 -29.91 2.69
CA ALA A 273 4.81 -31.19 3.34
C ALA A 273 5.62 -31.44 4.63
N GLY A 274 4.91 -31.54 5.76
CA GLY A 274 5.47 -31.81 7.08
C GLY A 274 5.97 -30.59 7.85
N ASP A 275 6.05 -29.41 7.22
CA ASP A 275 6.31 -28.16 7.93
C ASP A 275 5.11 -27.81 8.82
N GLN A 276 5.36 -26.99 9.84
CA GLN A 276 4.38 -26.60 10.84
C GLN A 276 4.24 -25.08 10.94
N VAL A 277 3.02 -24.64 11.22
CA VAL A 277 2.72 -23.24 11.57
C VAL A 277 1.69 -23.25 12.69
N ASN A 278 1.85 -22.38 13.68
CA ASN A 278 0.84 -22.23 14.73
C ASN A 278 -0.09 -21.08 14.38
N VAL A 279 -1.40 -21.35 14.32
CA VAL A 279 -2.44 -20.33 14.25
C VAL A 279 -2.73 -19.83 15.65
N VAL A 280 -2.52 -18.54 15.88
CA VAL A 280 -2.70 -17.88 17.18
C VAL A 280 -3.78 -16.83 17.07
N PHE A 281 -4.76 -16.88 17.96
CA PHE A 281 -5.82 -15.87 18.08
C PHE A 281 -5.69 -15.16 19.41
N LEU A 282 -5.47 -13.85 19.36
CA LEU A 282 -5.29 -13.00 20.53
C LEU A 282 -6.44 -11.99 20.61
N GLU A 283 -7.02 -11.87 21.79
CA GLU A 283 -7.86 -10.73 22.17
C GLU A 283 -6.96 -9.60 22.68
N MET A 284 -7.16 -8.38 22.19
CA MET A 284 -6.46 -7.21 22.76
C MET A 284 -7.11 -6.80 24.07
N ASN A 285 -6.28 -6.51 25.07
CA ASN A 285 -6.71 -6.07 26.39
C ASN A 285 -6.93 -4.55 26.39
N GLU A 286 -8.16 -4.12 26.11
CA GLU A 286 -8.54 -2.71 25.99
C GLU A 286 -8.38 -1.91 27.31
N ASP A 287 -8.22 -2.57 28.46
CA ASP A 287 -7.91 -1.90 29.73
C ASP A 287 -6.41 -1.55 29.86
N GLU A 288 -5.54 -2.24 29.11
CA GLU A 288 -4.08 -2.07 29.15
C GLU A 288 -3.51 -1.50 27.83
N LEU A 289 -4.33 -1.39 26.77
CA LEU A 289 -3.92 -0.93 25.44
C LEU A 289 -4.65 0.35 25.04
N ASP A 290 -3.89 1.41 24.79
CA ASP A 290 -4.41 2.67 24.28
C ASP A 290 -5.04 2.49 22.89
N ALA A 291 -6.02 3.34 22.57
CA ALA A 291 -6.72 3.27 21.29
C ALA A 291 -5.79 3.48 20.08
N ASP A 292 -4.76 4.31 20.25
CA ASP A 292 -3.74 4.60 19.23
C ASP A 292 -2.53 3.66 19.29
N TRP A 293 -2.57 2.63 20.16
CA TRP A 293 -1.48 1.69 20.40
C TRP A 293 -0.18 2.31 20.93
N GLY A 294 -0.20 3.58 21.37
CA GLY A 294 0.99 4.31 21.78
C GLY A 294 1.73 3.71 23.00
N ASN A 295 1.06 2.83 23.74
CA ASN A 295 1.60 2.13 24.91
C ASN A 295 1.85 0.62 24.69
N PHE A 296 1.68 0.11 23.47
CA PHE A 296 1.96 -1.30 23.16
C PHE A 296 3.45 -1.59 23.35
N ASP A 297 3.80 -2.56 24.20
CA ASP A 297 5.20 -2.98 24.40
C ASP A 297 5.66 -3.84 23.23
N ASP A 298 6.34 -3.20 22.28
CA ASP A 298 6.87 -3.84 21.08
C ASP A 298 8.04 -4.79 21.37
N THR A 299 8.61 -4.80 22.57
CA THR A 299 9.75 -5.68 22.93
C THR A 299 9.34 -6.98 23.62
N GLN A 300 8.05 -7.15 23.91
CA GLN A 300 7.51 -8.33 24.58
C GLN A 300 6.72 -9.20 23.62
N ASN A 301 7.00 -10.51 23.64
CA ASN A 301 6.17 -11.46 22.92
C ASN A 301 4.74 -11.48 23.48
N PHE A 302 3.79 -12.00 22.70
CA PHE A 302 2.38 -12.00 23.08
C PHE A 302 2.06 -12.82 24.36
N PHE A 303 2.96 -13.70 24.82
CA PHE A 303 2.72 -14.46 26.05
C PHE A 303 2.94 -13.60 27.30
N THR A 304 3.84 -12.63 27.22
CA THR A 304 4.20 -11.77 28.36
C THR A 304 3.62 -10.37 28.25
N ASN A 305 3.22 -9.94 27.05
CA ASN A 305 2.71 -8.61 26.80
C ASN A 305 1.33 -8.41 27.49
N PRO A 306 1.19 -7.40 28.38
CA PRO A 306 -0.07 -7.16 29.10
C PRO A 306 -1.23 -6.70 28.21
N ALA A 307 -0.94 -6.19 27.02
CA ALA A 307 -1.92 -5.76 26.03
C ALA A 307 -2.57 -6.94 25.28
N THR A 308 -2.08 -8.18 25.45
CA THR A 308 -2.54 -9.34 24.69
C THR A 308 -3.06 -10.45 25.61
N ILE A 309 -4.18 -11.06 25.21
CA ILE A 309 -4.80 -12.21 25.90
C ILE A 309 -4.89 -13.36 24.89
N LEU A 310 -4.19 -14.46 25.16
CA LEU A 310 -4.26 -15.65 24.31
C LEU A 310 -5.64 -16.30 24.41
N LYS A 311 -6.30 -16.47 23.26
CA LYS A 311 -7.64 -17.05 23.18
C LYS A 311 -7.72 -18.35 22.37
N SER A 312 -6.82 -18.57 21.42
CA SER A 312 -6.67 -19.86 20.72
C SER A 312 -5.24 -20.05 20.25
N PHE A 313 -4.76 -21.30 20.29
CA PHE A 313 -3.45 -21.71 19.79
C PHE A 313 -3.60 -23.08 19.14
N VAL A 314 -3.54 -23.14 17.80
CA VAL A 314 -3.79 -24.35 17.01
C VAL A 314 -2.58 -24.64 16.11
N PRO A 315 -1.85 -25.76 16.33
CA PRO A 315 -0.79 -26.16 15.42
C PRO A 315 -1.38 -26.76 14.14
N HIS A 316 -0.90 -26.30 12.99
CA HIS A 316 -1.15 -26.88 11.68
C HIS A 316 0.11 -27.60 11.18
N THR A 317 -0.07 -28.73 10.51
CA THR A 317 0.98 -29.42 9.75
C THR A 317 0.55 -29.49 8.31
N TRP A 318 1.36 -28.95 7.41
CA TRP A 318 1.05 -28.92 5.99
C TRP A 318 1.12 -30.33 5.40
N GLU A 319 0.03 -30.81 4.79
CA GLU A 319 -0.03 -32.13 4.15
C GLU A 319 0.24 -32.07 2.64
N THR A 320 0.43 -30.86 2.09
CA THR A 320 0.57 -30.63 0.65
C THR A 320 1.98 -30.93 0.13
N ASP A 321 2.05 -31.63 -1.01
CA ASP A 321 3.29 -31.82 -1.77
C ASP A 321 3.59 -30.62 -2.71
N GLU A 322 2.94 -29.48 -2.51
CA GLU A 322 3.17 -28.25 -3.25
C GLU A 322 4.08 -27.27 -2.48
N GLN A 323 4.69 -26.32 -3.20
CA GLN A 323 5.50 -25.25 -2.61
C GLN A 323 4.67 -24.13 -1.97
N SER A 324 3.38 -24.07 -2.30
CA SER A 324 2.45 -23.08 -1.79
C SER A 324 1.10 -23.71 -1.52
N ALA A 325 0.42 -23.30 -0.47
CA ALA A 325 -0.96 -23.69 -0.22
C ALA A 325 -1.73 -22.59 0.50
N VAL A 326 -3.05 -22.67 0.36
CA VAL A 326 -4.02 -21.94 1.16
C VAL A 326 -4.76 -23.00 1.96
N GLU A 327 -4.74 -22.87 3.29
CA GLU A 327 -5.38 -23.81 4.20
C GLU A 327 -6.21 -23.05 5.24
N SER A 328 -7.09 -23.76 5.92
CA SER A 328 -7.93 -23.24 6.99
C SER A 328 -7.79 -24.07 8.26
N GLU A 329 -7.83 -23.40 9.41
CA GLU A 329 -7.89 -24.06 10.71
C GLU A 329 -9.03 -23.54 11.58
N MET A 330 -9.76 -24.48 12.20
CA MET A 330 -10.78 -24.15 13.17
C MET A 330 -10.13 -23.68 14.47
N LEU A 331 -10.60 -22.54 14.97
CA LEU A 331 -10.19 -22.04 16.27
C LEU A 331 -10.81 -22.86 17.40
N ILE A 332 -10.06 -23.03 18.48
CA ILE A 332 -10.50 -23.72 19.69
C ILE A 332 -10.23 -22.76 20.84
N ASP A 333 -11.27 -22.42 21.61
CA ASP A 333 -11.10 -21.58 22.80
C ASP A 333 -10.13 -22.25 23.77
N PHE A 334 -9.05 -21.54 24.08
CA PHE A 334 -7.93 -22.05 24.88
C PHE A 334 -8.34 -22.38 26.32
N ASP A 335 -9.30 -21.64 26.89
CA ASP A 335 -9.75 -21.81 28.26
C ASP A 335 -10.86 -22.86 28.36
N LEU A 336 -11.75 -22.91 27.36
CA LEU A 336 -12.94 -23.76 27.36
C LEU A 336 -12.74 -25.10 26.64
N GLU A 337 -11.69 -25.21 25.82
CA GLU A 337 -11.41 -26.35 24.93
C GLU A 337 -12.60 -26.67 23.98
N THR A 338 -13.35 -25.64 23.56
CA THR A 338 -14.52 -25.77 22.68
C THR A 338 -14.30 -25.12 21.31
N PRO A 339 -14.94 -25.61 20.23
CA PRO A 339 -14.82 -25.01 18.91
C PRO A 339 -15.32 -23.55 18.86
N GLY A 340 -14.46 -22.68 18.35
CA GLY A 340 -14.65 -21.24 18.22
C GLY A 340 -14.38 -20.45 19.50
N VAL A 341 -14.04 -19.17 19.34
CA VAL A 341 -13.75 -18.22 20.43
C VAL A 341 -14.81 -17.13 20.43
N ASN A 342 -15.51 -16.93 21.55
CA ASN A 342 -16.50 -15.86 21.66
C ASN A 342 -15.84 -14.48 21.50
N LEU A 343 -16.46 -13.61 20.71
CA LEU A 343 -16.01 -12.26 20.45
C LEU A 343 -16.75 -11.25 21.34
N LYS A 344 -16.14 -10.09 21.55
CA LYS A 344 -16.66 -8.97 22.34
C LYS A 344 -16.96 -7.79 21.42
N PRO A 345 -18.08 -7.06 21.60
CA PRO A 345 -18.38 -5.88 20.81
C PRO A 345 -17.29 -4.80 20.94
N GLY A 346 -16.88 -4.20 19.82
CA GLY A 346 -15.95 -3.07 19.78
C GLY A 346 -14.48 -3.43 20.01
N ASN A 347 -14.15 -4.69 20.27
CA ASN A 347 -12.82 -5.15 20.68
C ASN A 347 -11.91 -5.41 19.47
N ARG A 348 -10.59 -5.25 19.69
CA ARG A 348 -9.55 -5.57 18.70
C ARG A 348 -9.03 -7.00 18.90
N TYR A 349 -8.66 -7.66 17.80
CA TYR A 349 -8.12 -9.02 17.79
C TYR A 349 -6.92 -9.10 16.85
N MET A 350 -5.86 -9.81 17.26
CA MET A 350 -4.77 -10.21 16.36
C MET A 350 -4.95 -11.67 15.96
N VAL A 351 -4.83 -11.93 14.66
CA VAL A 351 -4.85 -13.28 14.08
C VAL A 351 -3.49 -13.53 13.45
N LEU A 352 -2.72 -14.44 14.01
CA LEU A 352 -1.31 -14.63 13.68
C LEU A 352 -1.03 -16.05 13.17
N CYS A 353 -0.03 -16.15 12.30
CA CYS A 353 0.70 -17.37 11.99
C CYS A 353 2.10 -17.26 12.62
N SER A 354 2.47 -18.23 13.48
CA SER A 354 3.81 -18.34 14.09
C SER A 354 4.62 -19.43 13.40
N TYR A 355 5.81 -19.07 12.93
CA TYR A 355 6.77 -19.96 12.28
C TYR A 355 8.02 -20.09 13.17
N GLU A 356 8.26 -21.29 13.68
CA GLU A 356 9.27 -21.55 14.71
C GLU A 356 10.22 -22.69 14.31
N GLY A 357 11.47 -22.59 14.79
CA GLY A 357 12.52 -23.58 14.58
C GLY A 357 12.80 -23.80 13.10
N ASP A 358 12.79 -25.06 12.67
CA ASP A 358 13.07 -25.43 11.28
C ASP A 358 11.98 -24.94 10.30
N ASN A 359 10.82 -24.47 10.80
CA ASN A 359 9.69 -24.03 9.96
C ASN A 359 9.75 -22.54 9.58
N ASN A 360 10.69 -21.77 10.15
CA ASN A 360 10.88 -20.35 9.79
C ASN A 360 11.47 -20.13 8.38
N VAL A 361 11.60 -21.21 7.60
CA VAL A 361 11.95 -21.21 6.18
C VAL A 361 10.77 -20.92 5.26
N ALA A 362 9.54 -21.13 5.73
CA ALA A 362 8.34 -20.74 5.00
C ALA A 362 8.21 -19.21 4.96
N PHE A 363 7.60 -18.72 3.90
CA PHE A 363 7.24 -17.31 3.69
C PHE A 363 5.73 -17.20 3.79
N GLN A 364 5.23 -16.30 4.62
CA GLN A 364 3.81 -15.98 4.64
C GLN A 364 3.43 -15.31 3.33
N ALA A 365 2.26 -15.62 2.78
CA ALA A 365 1.74 -14.95 1.59
C ALA A 365 1.09 -13.59 1.94
N PHE A 366 1.21 -12.62 1.04
CA PHE A 366 0.72 -11.24 1.17
C PHE A 366 0.11 -10.74 -0.14
N SER A 367 -0.66 -9.67 -0.05
CA SER A 367 -1.06 -8.81 -1.17
C SER A 367 -0.45 -7.42 -1.00
N GLU A 368 -0.12 -6.76 -2.10
CA GLU A 368 0.36 -5.35 -2.13
C GLU A 368 -0.61 -4.44 -2.89
N GLU A 369 -1.84 -4.91 -3.12
CA GLU A 369 -2.84 -4.17 -3.90
C GLU A 369 -3.47 -3.02 -3.10
N ILE A 370 -3.44 -3.08 -1.76
CA ILE A 370 -4.14 -2.13 -0.88
C ILE A 370 -3.17 -1.60 0.17
N SER A 371 -3.02 -0.28 0.23
CA SER A 371 -2.19 0.39 1.23
C SER A 371 -2.97 0.75 2.49
N TYR A 372 -2.57 0.20 3.63
CA TYR A 372 -3.11 0.51 4.93
C TYR A 372 -2.18 1.46 5.71
N PHE A 373 -2.61 2.71 5.88
CA PHE A 373 -1.92 3.69 6.73
C PHE A 373 -2.33 3.62 8.21
N GLN A 374 -3.00 2.53 8.58
CA GLN A 374 -3.42 2.17 9.94
C GLN A 374 -2.84 0.81 10.30
N ILE A 375 -2.81 0.47 11.60
CA ILE A 375 -2.35 -0.86 12.04
C ILE A 375 -3.26 -1.93 11.41
N SER A 376 -2.67 -2.68 10.49
CA SER A 376 -3.35 -3.68 9.67
C SER A 376 -2.61 -5.01 9.79
N THR A 377 -1.42 -5.10 9.19
CA THR A 377 -0.52 -6.25 9.33
C THR A 377 0.49 -5.97 10.44
N VAL A 378 0.71 -6.95 11.30
CA VAL A 378 1.71 -6.90 12.39
C VAL A 378 2.70 -8.05 12.24
N ILE A 379 3.95 -7.82 12.65
CA ILE A 379 5.02 -8.82 12.57
C ILE A 379 5.80 -8.83 13.87
N TRP A 380 6.07 -10.02 14.41
CA TRP A 380 7.11 -10.23 15.40
C TRP A 380 8.34 -10.79 14.71
N ASP A 381 9.47 -10.10 14.82
CA ASP A 381 10.76 -10.60 14.37
C ASP A 381 11.56 -11.12 15.56
N GLY A 382 11.74 -12.43 15.68
CA GLY A 382 12.54 -13.04 16.74
C GLY A 382 14.05 -12.81 16.59
N GLY A 383 14.52 -12.35 15.42
CA GLY A 383 15.91 -11.93 15.22
C GLY A 383 16.21 -10.67 16.02
N ASP A 384 15.28 -9.72 15.99
CA ASP A 384 15.37 -8.45 16.70
C ASP A 384 14.66 -8.48 18.08
N ASN A 385 13.82 -9.48 18.33
CA ASN A 385 12.90 -9.58 19.47
C ASN A 385 11.98 -8.37 19.60
N GLN A 386 11.34 -7.98 18.50
CA GLN A 386 10.44 -6.84 18.48
C GLN A 386 9.23 -7.02 17.56
N TRP A 387 8.15 -6.31 17.88
CA TRP A 387 6.97 -6.14 17.04
C TRP A 387 7.13 -4.94 16.11
N PHE A 388 6.68 -5.13 14.86
CA PHE A 388 6.46 -4.09 13.89
C PHE A 388 4.97 -3.99 13.63
N LEU A 389 4.33 -2.95 14.19
CA LEU A 389 2.88 -2.75 14.08
C LEU A 389 2.43 -2.25 12.69
N GLY A 390 3.39 -1.80 11.87
CA GLY A 390 3.18 -1.48 10.44
C GLY A 390 3.63 -2.60 9.51
N GLY A 391 3.84 -3.82 10.01
CA GLY A 391 4.28 -4.95 9.20
C GLY A 391 5.58 -4.67 8.42
N PHE A 392 5.56 -4.96 7.12
CA PHE A 392 6.67 -4.65 6.19
C PHE A 392 6.55 -3.26 5.52
N GLY A 393 5.56 -2.46 5.93
CA GLY A 393 5.16 -1.22 5.26
C GLY A 393 3.63 -1.14 5.13
N PRO A 394 3.10 -0.02 4.60
CA PRO A 394 1.66 0.17 4.44
C PRO A 394 1.06 -0.74 3.35
N GLU A 395 1.83 -1.11 2.32
CA GLU A 395 1.34 -1.87 1.16
C GLU A 395 1.10 -3.36 1.48
N PRO A 396 1.98 -4.09 2.20
CA PRO A 396 1.81 -5.52 2.36
C PRO A 396 0.74 -5.92 3.39
N ALA A 397 -0.39 -6.41 2.90
CA ALA A 397 -1.45 -7.03 3.69
C ALA A 397 -1.26 -8.56 3.76
N ALA A 398 -1.14 -9.15 4.95
CA ALA A 398 -0.95 -10.59 5.08
C ALA A 398 -2.19 -11.37 4.63
N PHE A 399 -2.01 -12.48 3.90
CA PHE A 399 -3.08 -13.42 3.59
C PHE A 399 -3.42 -14.25 4.84
N ILE A 400 -4.17 -13.64 5.77
CA ILE A 400 -4.66 -14.24 7.00
C ILE A 400 -6.08 -13.71 7.24
N ARG A 401 -7.07 -14.55 7.00
CA ARG A 401 -8.50 -14.19 7.03
C ARG A 401 -9.17 -14.77 8.26
N LEU A 402 -10.18 -14.10 8.78
CA LEU A 402 -10.91 -14.51 9.97
C LEU A 402 -12.38 -14.77 9.64
N GLY A 403 -12.81 -16.01 9.77
CA GLY A 403 -14.22 -16.39 9.78
C GLY A 403 -14.85 -16.14 11.15
N ILE A 404 -16.07 -15.62 11.14
CA ILE A 404 -16.91 -15.47 12.34
C ILE A 404 -18.27 -16.15 12.10
N ASP A 405 -18.99 -16.52 13.16
CA ASP A 405 -20.38 -16.98 13.06
C ASP A 405 -21.16 -16.56 14.31
N LEU A 406 -22.49 -16.61 14.20
CA LEU A 406 -23.40 -16.47 15.34
C LEU A 406 -23.21 -17.63 16.34
N VAL A 407 -23.30 -17.31 17.63
CA VAL A 407 -23.18 -18.28 18.74
C VAL A 407 -24.41 -19.17 18.87
#